data_AF-A0A8H8MR28-F1
#
_entry.id   AF-A0A8H8MR28-F1
#
_cell.length_a   1.000
_cell.length_b   1.000
_cell.length_c   1.000
_cell.angle_alpha   90.00
_cell.angle_beta   90.00
_cell.angle_gamma   90.00
#
_symmetry.space_group_name_H-M   'P 1'
#
loop_
_entity.id
_entity.type
_entity.pdbx_description
1 polymer ?
#
loop_
_entity_poly.entity_id
_entity_poly.type
_entity_poly.pdbx_seq_one_letter_code
_entity_poly.pdbx_strand_id
1 'polypeptide(L)'
;MSDIVEQFPTGITPKTGMVGFYMTAVYVLLIGFCILLITAGKQETKETLVNGVGLRLVVVNWLMTAWAALWAMQLFLASSIVLGIAAVLLGWIMFSLIWFTPGGPLTRPFDQLFIHAPLKLWFLITLMLDFPLSLFIALGWNYPYTRPDMYARKQWEAFAFVVSMHTVGVIWVFIRQDLTVTLGGFWLVLSVMLQRPKSAPVFAATIVFAVLYPLTYISRMAWKRLKKHEEGRIALPPDEEEALAAEQANGNGNGPSQGDEPNVWNDGRN
;
A
#
# COMPACT_ATOMS: atom_id res chain seq x y z
N MET A 1 -7.74 -1.03 -24.85
CA MET A 1 -8.55 -1.47 -23.69
C MET A 1 -9.90 -0.78 -23.64
N SER A 2 -9.95 0.55 -23.79
CA SER A 2 -11.20 1.33 -23.90
C SER A 2 -12.27 0.67 -24.76
N ASP A 3 -11.94 0.34 -25.99
CA ASP A 3 -12.92 -0.03 -27.01
C ASP A 3 -13.57 -1.39 -26.72
N ILE A 4 -12.81 -2.33 -26.16
CA ILE A 4 -13.33 -3.63 -25.75
C ILE A 4 -14.16 -3.51 -24.46
N VAL A 5 -13.79 -2.64 -23.52
CA VAL A 5 -14.61 -2.37 -22.32
C VAL A 5 -15.94 -1.72 -22.70
N GLU A 6 -15.94 -0.89 -23.74
CA GLU A 6 -17.15 -0.29 -24.30
C GLU A 6 -18.03 -1.31 -25.04
N GLN A 7 -17.43 -2.33 -25.66
CA GLN A 7 -18.15 -3.44 -26.29
C GLN A 7 -18.75 -4.41 -25.27
N PHE A 8 -18.06 -4.66 -24.15
CA PHE A 8 -18.49 -5.61 -23.11
C PHE A 8 -18.66 -4.93 -21.73
N PRO A 9 -19.59 -3.96 -21.60
CA PRO A 9 -19.84 -3.32 -20.32
C PRO A 9 -20.49 -4.28 -19.32
N THR A 10 -20.10 -4.18 -18.06
CA THR A 10 -20.53 -5.03 -16.94
C THR A 10 -21.05 -4.16 -15.79
N GLY A 11 -21.67 -4.79 -14.78
CA GLY A 11 -22.13 -4.10 -13.57
C GLY A 11 -21.04 -3.32 -12.84
N ILE A 12 -19.77 -3.71 -12.97
CA ILE A 12 -18.61 -3.09 -12.32
C ILE A 12 -17.71 -2.30 -13.26
N THR A 13 -18.10 -2.13 -14.53
CA THR A 13 -17.27 -1.41 -15.51
C THR A 13 -16.91 0.00 -15.02
N PRO A 14 -15.61 0.34 -14.95
CA PRO A 14 -15.15 1.63 -14.48
C PRO A 14 -15.15 2.68 -15.60
N LYS A 15 -14.96 3.95 -15.23
CA LYS A 15 -14.70 5.03 -16.17
C LYS A 15 -13.28 4.90 -16.71
N THR A 16 -13.15 4.60 -17.99
CA THR A 16 -11.87 4.29 -18.66
C THR A 16 -10.77 5.32 -18.42
N GLY A 17 -11.10 6.63 -18.49
CA GLY A 17 -10.11 7.69 -18.26
C GLY A 17 -9.50 7.68 -16.85
N MET A 18 -10.27 7.28 -15.84
CA MET A 18 -9.78 7.20 -14.47
C MET A 18 -8.89 5.97 -14.24
N VAL A 19 -9.22 4.85 -14.90
CA VAL A 19 -8.38 3.65 -14.89
C VAL A 19 -7.07 3.92 -15.62
N GLY A 20 -7.12 4.62 -16.76
CA GLY A 20 -5.93 5.05 -17.48
C GLY A 20 -4.99 5.88 -16.60
N PHE A 21 -5.53 6.88 -15.91
CA PHE A 21 -4.75 7.67 -14.94
C PHE A 21 -4.14 6.83 -13.82
N TYR A 22 -4.92 5.90 -13.24
CA TYR A 22 -4.43 4.99 -12.21
C TYR A 22 -3.27 4.13 -12.72
N MET A 23 -3.43 3.52 -13.90
CA MET A 23 -2.38 2.70 -14.52
C MET A 23 -1.14 3.53 -14.83
N THR A 24 -1.27 4.75 -15.35
CA THR A 24 -0.14 5.66 -15.55
C THR A 24 0.61 5.94 -14.24
N ALA A 25 -0.11 6.22 -13.16
CA ALA A 25 0.50 6.43 -11.84
C ALA A 25 1.24 5.17 -11.34
N VAL A 26 0.65 3.98 -11.51
CA VAL A 26 1.29 2.70 -11.19
C VAL A 26 2.57 2.50 -12.00
N TYR A 27 2.55 2.75 -13.31
CA TYR A 27 3.74 2.61 -14.16
C TYR A 27 4.85 3.59 -13.78
N VAL A 28 4.52 4.86 -13.51
CA VAL A 28 5.50 5.85 -13.04
C VAL A 28 6.14 5.40 -11.72
N LEU A 29 5.34 4.89 -10.78
CA LEU A 29 5.85 4.35 -9.52
C LEU A 29 6.69 3.08 -9.72
N LEU A 30 6.33 2.21 -10.67
CA LEU A 30 7.12 1.01 -11.02
C LEU A 30 8.48 1.41 -11.60
N ILE A 31 8.54 2.41 -12.47
CA ILE A 31 9.80 2.94 -13.00
C ILE A 31 10.66 3.48 -11.85
N GLY A 32 10.05 4.28 -10.96
CA GLY A 32 10.73 4.78 -9.75
C GLY A 32 11.26 3.66 -8.86
N PHE A 33 10.46 2.61 -8.66
CA PHE A 33 10.88 1.39 -7.96
C PHE A 33 12.11 0.77 -8.61
N CYS A 34 12.11 0.54 -9.92
CA CYS A 34 13.25 -0.03 -10.65
C CYS A 34 14.53 0.84 -10.52
N ILE A 35 14.41 2.17 -10.57
CA ILE A 35 15.56 3.08 -10.38
C ILE A 35 16.09 2.97 -8.95
N LEU A 36 15.22 2.89 -7.95
CA LEU A 36 15.64 2.67 -6.56
C LEU A 36 16.35 1.33 -6.37
N LEU A 37 15.96 0.27 -7.10
CA LEU A 37 16.67 -1.01 -7.01
C LEU A 37 18.12 -0.92 -7.49
N ILE A 38 18.38 -0.14 -8.55
CA ILE A 38 19.72 0.03 -9.11
C ILE A 38 20.56 0.91 -8.18
N THR A 39 19.95 1.94 -7.58
CA THR A 39 20.65 2.91 -6.72
C THR A 39 20.80 2.44 -5.26
N ALA A 40 19.98 1.50 -4.79
CA ALA A 40 20.02 1.00 -3.43
C ALA A 40 21.25 0.10 -3.17
N GLY A 41 22.27 0.68 -2.51
CA GLY A 41 23.48 -0.03 -2.11
C GLY A 41 23.35 -0.90 -0.84
N LYS A 42 22.23 -0.86 -0.10
CA LYS A 42 22.08 -1.53 1.20
C LYS A 42 21.78 -3.03 1.05
N GLN A 43 22.57 -3.89 1.71
CA GLN A 43 22.46 -5.36 1.65
C GLN A 43 21.10 -5.88 2.14
N GLU A 44 20.51 -5.28 3.18
CA GLU A 44 19.19 -5.71 3.70
C GLU A 44 18.05 -5.55 2.68
N THR A 45 18.10 -4.46 1.88
CA THR A 45 17.14 -4.24 0.79
C THR A 45 17.36 -5.28 -0.31
N LYS A 46 18.61 -5.62 -0.63
CA LYS A 46 18.95 -6.61 -1.65
C LYS A 46 18.50 -8.02 -1.27
N GLU A 47 18.69 -8.46 -0.03
CA GLU A 47 18.27 -9.81 0.40
C GLU A 47 16.75 -9.98 0.37
N THR A 48 16.02 -9.00 0.89
CA THR A 48 14.55 -8.99 0.84
C THR A 48 14.05 -8.99 -0.61
N LEU A 49 14.74 -8.26 -1.50
CA LEU A 49 14.35 -8.18 -2.89
C LEU A 49 14.65 -9.45 -3.66
N VAL A 50 15.85 -10.01 -3.51
CA VAL A 50 16.31 -11.17 -4.27
C VAL A 50 15.57 -12.43 -3.83
N ASN A 51 15.38 -12.62 -2.53
CA ASN A 51 14.75 -13.83 -2.00
C ASN A 51 13.21 -13.73 -1.91
N GLY A 52 12.66 -12.53 -1.74
CA GLY A 52 11.22 -12.33 -1.50
C GLY A 52 10.40 -11.88 -2.71
N VAL A 53 10.97 -11.02 -3.57
CA VAL A 53 10.18 -10.22 -4.53
C VAL A 53 10.60 -10.45 -5.99
N GLY A 54 11.90 -10.59 -6.26
CA GLY A 54 12.49 -10.48 -7.60
C GLY A 54 11.93 -11.46 -8.62
N LEU A 55 12.06 -12.77 -8.37
CA LEU A 55 11.58 -13.79 -9.31
C LEU A 55 10.06 -13.71 -9.52
N ARG A 56 9.30 -13.49 -8.44
CA ARG A 56 7.83 -13.40 -8.49
C ARG A 56 7.38 -12.21 -9.31
N LEU A 57 8.04 -11.06 -9.17
CA LEU A 57 7.72 -9.83 -9.90
C LEU A 57 7.99 -10.00 -11.40
N VAL A 58 9.08 -10.68 -11.78
CA VAL A 58 9.36 -11.03 -13.18
C VAL A 58 8.24 -11.90 -13.75
N VAL A 59 7.82 -12.95 -13.03
CA VAL A 59 6.70 -13.81 -13.45
C VAL A 59 5.41 -13.02 -13.59
N VAL A 60 5.08 -12.14 -12.63
CA VAL A 60 3.90 -11.26 -12.73
C VAL A 60 3.95 -10.38 -13.97
N ASN A 61 5.11 -9.79 -14.30
CA ASN A 61 5.26 -8.94 -15.48
C ASN A 61 5.02 -9.73 -16.79
N TRP A 62 5.52 -10.96 -16.86
CA TRP A 62 5.24 -11.87 -17.98
C TRP A 62 3.76 -12.24 -18.06
N LEU A 63 3.13 -12.58 -16.93
CA LEU A 63 1.71 -12.89 -16.86
C LEU A 63 0.85 -11.69 -17.29
N MET A 64 1.20 -10.48 -16.91
CA MET A 64 0.48 -9.26 -17.29
C MET A 64 0.63 -8.96 -18.79
N THR A 65 1.80 -9.27 -19.38
CA THR A 65 1.99 -9.21 -20.84
C THR A 65 1.14 -10.26 -21.56
N ALA A 66 1.14 -11.51 -21.07
CA ALA A 66 0.30 -12.59 -21.61
C ALA A 66 -1.19 -12.26 -21.48
N TRP A 67 -1.60 -11.69 -20.35
CA TRP A 67 -2.95 -11.21 -20.11
C TRP A 67 -3.38 -10.19 -21.17
N ALA A 68 -2.56 -9.15 -21.41
CA ALA A 68 -2.88 -8.14 -22.42
C ALA A 68 -3.08 -8.76 -23.82
N ALA A 69 -2.27 -9.76 -24.19
CA ALA A 69 -2.42 -10.49 -25.44
C ALA A 69 -3.71 -11.35 -25.48
N LEU A 70 -4.02 -12.08 -24.41
CA LEU A 70 -5.26 -12.86 -24.29
C LEU A 70 -6.50 -11.97 -24.37
N TRP A 71 -6.44 -10.80 -23.74
CA TRP A 71 -7.52 -9.83 -23.73
C TRP A 71 -7.73 -9.20 -25.12
N ALA A 72 -6.64 -8.93 -25.86
CA ALA A 72 -6.71 -8.49 -27.26
C ALA A 72 -7.34 -9.55 -28.18
N MET A 73 -7.10 -10.83 -27.91
CA MET A 73 -7.73 -11.97 -28.60
C MET A 73 -9.14 -12.31 -28.11
N GLN A 74 -9.71 -11.54 -27.17
CA GLN A 74 -11.03 -11.78 -26.55
C GLN A 74 -11.14 -13.14 -25.84
N LEU A 75 -10.02 -13.74 -25.41
CA LEU A 75 -9.99 -14.99 -24.65
C LEU A 75 -10.19 -14.72 -23.14
N PHE A 76 -11.38 -14.23 -22.77
CA PHE A 76 -11.66 -13.71 -21.43
C PHE A 76 -11.52 -14.76 -20.31
N LEU A 77 -11.84 -16.03 -20.57
CA LEU A 77 -11.68 -17.10 -19.58
C LEU A 77 -10.20 -17.36 -19.27
N ALA A 78 -9.37 -17.52 -20.31
CA ALA A 78 -7.93 -17.69 -20.16
C ALA A 78 -7.29 -16.47 -19.48
N SER A 79 -7.71 -15.26 -19.90
CA SER A 79 -7.33 -13.98 -19.29
C SER A 79 -7.62 -13.96 -17.78
N SER A 80 -8.79 -14.45 -17.35
CA SER A 80 -9.17 -14.49 -15.95
C SER A 80 -8.30 -15.46 -15.14
N ILE A 81 -7.93 -16.60 -15.70
CA ILE A 81 -7.02 -17.57 -15.06
C ILE A 81 -5.63 -16.94 -14.86
N VAL A 82 -5.09 -16.31 -15.91
CA VAL A 82 -3.79 -15.62 -15.85
C VAL A 82 -3.79 -14.50 -14.81
N LEU A 83 -4.85 -13.68 -14.77
CA LEU A 83 -5.01 -12.64 -13.75
C LEU A 83 -5.16 -13.21 -12.33
N GLY A 84 -5.85 -14.34 -12.17
CA GLY A 84 -5.95 -15.03 -10.89
C GLY A 84 -4.58 -15.45 -10.36
N ILE A 85 -3.74 -16.04 -11.22
CA ILE A 85 -2.35 -16.41 -10.88
C ILE A 85 -1.54 -15.15 -10.55
N ALA A 86 -1.65 -14.09 -11.36
CA ALA A 86 -0.96 -12.84 -11.12
C ALA A 86 -1.38 -12.18 -9.79
N ALA A 87 -2.67 -12.21 -9.46
CA ALA A 87 -3.19 -11.70 -8.20
C ALA A 87 -2.66 -12.48 -7.00
N VAL A 88 -2.57 -13.80 -7.08
CA VAL A 88 -1.96 -14.64 -6.02
C VAL A 88 -0.49 -14.29 -5.83
N LEU A 89 0.27 -14.16 -6.91
CA LEU A 89 1.69 -13.78 -6.83
C LEU A 89 1.89 -12.37 -6.26
N LEU A 90 1.09 -11.39 -6.71
CA LEU A 90 1.10 -10.03 -6.17
C LEU A 90 0.69 -9.98 -4.69
N GLY A 91 -0.32 -10.77 -4.30
CA GLY A 91 -0.73 -10.92 -2.91
C GLY A 91 0.37 -11.55 -2.06
N TRP A 92 1.08 -12.54 -2.60
CA TRP A 92 2.25 -13.13 -1.94
C TRP A 92 3.37 -12.10 -1.74
N ILE A 93 3.69 -11.33 -2.78
CA ILE A 93 4.67 -10.25 -2.69
C ILE A 93 4.24 -9.24 -1.62
N MET A 94 2.97 -8.81 -1.61
CA MET A 94 2.44 -7.89 -0.62
C MET A 94 2.56 -8.45 0.81
N PHE A 95 2.28 -9.74 1.02
CA PHE A 95 2.46 -10.39 2.32
C PHE A 95 3.93 -10.48 2.74
N SER A 96 4.81 -10.88 1.83
CA SER A 96 6.26 -10.92 2.08
C SER A 96 6.80 -9.55 2.48
N LEU A 97 6.36 -8.50 1.77
CA LEU A 97 6.81 -7.13 2.01
C LEU A 97 6.35 -6.58 3.38
N ILE A 98 5.37 -7.21 4.02
CA ILE A 98 4.94 -6.84 5.37
C ILE A 98 5.85 -7.46 6.44
N TRP A 99 6.34 -8.67 6.19
CA TRP A 99 7.19 -9.41 7.14
C TRP A 99 8.62 -8.90 7.15
N PHE A 100 9.15 -8.51 5.99
CA PHE A 100 10.58 -8.19 5.82
C PHE A 100 10.92 -6.69 5.96
N THR A 101 9.99 -5.81 6.30
CA THR A 101 10.28 -4.37 6.46
C THR A 101 10.33 -3.98 7.94
N PRO A 102 11.51 -3.96 8.58
CA PRO A 102 11.70 -3.41 9.92
C PRO A 102 11.74 -1.88 9.84
N GLY A 103 10.64 -1.23 10.20
CA GLY A 103 10.58 0.24 10.28
C GLY A 103 9.16 0.76 10.11
N GLY A 104 8.68 1.51 11.10
CA GLY A 104 7.36 2.11 11.05
C GLY A 104 7.21 3.13 9.90
N PRO A 105 5.97 3.57 9.59
CA PRO A 105 5.68 4.46 8.46
C PRO A 105 6.39 5.83 8.46
N LEU A 106 7.01 6.21 9.58
CA LEU A 106 7.56 7.54 9.81
C LEU A 106 9.09 7.60 9.74
N THR A 107 9.81 6.47 9.74
CA THR A 107 11.27 6.50 9.73
C THR A 107 11.84 6.59 8.31
N ARG A 108 11.12 6.12 7.28
CA ARG A 108 11.54 6.19 5.86
C ARG A 108 10.35 6.33 4.89
N PRO A 109 9.77 7.53 4.74
CA PRO A 109 8.56 7.74 3.94
C PRO A 109 8.77 7.49 2.42
N PHE A 110 9.96 7.80 1.90
CA PHE A 110 10.27 7.60 0.48
C PHE A 110 10.49 6.12 0.12
N ASP A 111 11.18 5.35 0.97
CA ASP A 111 11.29 3.90 0.81
C ASP A 111 9.90 3.26 0.85
N GLN A 112 9.04 3.69 1.79
CA GLN A 112 7.69 3.15 1.89
C GLN A 112 6.82 3.48 0.67
N LEU A 113 6.93 4.70 0.14
CA LEU A 113 6.19 5.13 -1.05
C LEU A 113 6.61 4.35 -2.29
N PHE A 114 7.91 4.31 -2.62
CA PHE A 114 8.33 3.73 -3.89
C PHE A 114 8.54 2.21 -3.85
N ILE A 115 8.74 1.58 -2.69
CA ILE A 115 8.86 0.12 -2.60
C ILE A 115 7.48 -0.53 -2.44
N HIS A 116 6.65 -0.01 -1.54
CA HIS A 116 5.38 -0.66 -1.23
C HIS A 116 4.21 -0.14 -2.08
N ALA A 117 4.18 1.15 -2.42
CA ALA A 117 3.02 1.70 -3.10
C ALA A 117 2.78 1.12 -4.51
N PRO A 118 3.78 1.02 -5.42
CA PRO A 118 3.53 0.48 -6.75
C PRO A 118 2.96 -0.93 -6.70
N LEU A 119 3.53 -1.80 -5.86
CA LEU A 119 3.11 -3.20 -5.73
C LEU A 119 1.70 -3.33 -5.14
N LYS A 120 1.38 -2.51 -4.12
CA LYS A 120 0.04 -2.48 -3.51
C LYS A 120 -1.02 -1.95 -4.49
N LEU A 121 -0.72 -0.85 -5.19
CA LEU A 121 -1.64 -0.28 -6.17
C LEU A 121 -1.86 -1.23 -7.34
N TRP A 122 -0.80 -1.90 -7.81
CA TRP A 122 -0.91 -2.92 -8.85
C TRP A 122 -1.73 -4.12 -8.39
N PHE A 123 -1.51 -4.62 -7.18
CA PHE A 123 -2.34 -5.67 -6.60
C PHE A 123 -3.82 -5.27 -6.51
N LEU A 124 -4.10 -4.05 -6.04
CA LEU A 124 -5.47 -3.55 -5.90
C LEU A 124 -6.21 -3.49 -7.22
N ILE A 125 -5.60 -2.92 -8.27
CA ILE A 125 -6.27 -2.84 -9.58
C ILE A 125 -6.47 -4.23 -10.20
N THR A 126 -5.47 -5.10 -10.10
CA THR A 126 -5.57 -6.48 -10.60
C THR A 126 -6.71 -7.24 -9.91
N LEU A 127 -6.80 -7.17 -8.58
CA LEU A 127 -7.78 -7.94 -7.81
C LEU A 127 -9.18 -7.32 -7.82
N MET A 128 -9.29 -6.01 -7.66
CA MET A 128 -10.59 -5.33 -7.51
C MET A 128 -11.23 -4.95 -8.84
N LEU A 129 -10.47 -4.92 -9.94
CA LEU A 129 -10.96 -4.43 -11.22
C LEU A 129 -10.64 -5.37 -12.40
N ASP A 130 -9.37 -5.65 -12.70
CA ASP A 130 -9.01 -6.37 -13.92
C ASP A 130 -9.49 -7.83 -13.91
N PHE A 131 -9.28 -8.52 -12.79
CA PHE A 131 -9.74 -9.89 -12.56
C PHE A 131 -11.26 -10.01 -12.66
N PRO A 132 -12.06 -9.27 -11.87
CA PRO A 132 -13.50 -9.42 -11.91
C PRO A 132 -14.11 -8.92 -13.22
N LEU A 133 -13.52 -7.91 -13.87
CA LEU A 133 -13.98 -7.48 -15.19
C LEU A 133 -13.81 -8.61 -16.22
N SER A 134 -12.64 -9.24 -16.27
CA SER A 134 -12.39 -10.38 -17.16
C SER A 134 -13.33 -11.56 -16.83
N LEU A 135 -13.54 -11.85 -15.55
CA LEU A 135 -14.39 -12.94 -15.10
C LEU A 135 -15.86 -12.69 -15.44
N PHE A 136 -16.37 -11.49 -15.22
CA PHE A 136 -17.77 -11.16 -15.49
C PHE A 136 -18.06 -11.21 -16.99
N ILE A 137 -17.12 -10.74 -17.82
CA ILE A 137 -17.24 -10.87 -19.27
C ILE A 137 -17.22 -12.35 -19.67
N ALA A 138 -16.31 -13.15 -19.11
CA ALA A 138 -16.23 -14.59 -19.38
C ALA A 138 -17.50 -15.36 -18.97
N LEU A 139 -18.16 -14.96 -17.88
CA LEU A 139 -19.43 -15.53 -17.41
C LEU A 139 -20.65 -15.02 -18.20
N GLY A 140 -20.46 -14.15 -19.20
CA GLY A 140 -21.54 -13.57 -20.00
C GLY A 140 -22.35 -12.51 -19.26
N TRP A 141 -21.83 -11.93 -18.17
CA TRP A 141 -22.50 -10.88 -17.39
C TRP A 141 -22.22 -9.48 -17.97
N ASN A 142 -22.36 -9.37 -19.29
CA ASN A 142 -22.23 -8.12 -20.04
C ASN A 142 -23.61 -7.57 -20.44
N TYR A 143 -23.78 -6.26 -20.34
CA TYR A 143 -25.05 -5.56 -20.48
C TYR A 143 -24.89 -4.29 -21.32
N PRO A 144 -25.36 -4.27 -22.57
CA PRO A 144 -25.17 -3.12 -23.46
C PRO A 144 -25.73 -1.84 -22.85
N TYR A 145 -25.04 -0.73 -23.06
CA TYR A 145 -25.42 0.60 -22.55
C TYR A 145 -26.83 1.03 -22.98
N THR A 146 -27.32 0.53 -24.11
CA THR A 146 -28.64 0.81 -24.67
C THR A 146 -29.79 0.17 -23.88
N ARG A 147 -29.52 -0.82 -23.03
CA ARG A 147 -30.53 -1.55 -22.25
C ARG A 147 -30.23 -1.52 -20.74
N PRO A 148 -30.50 -0.38 -20.06
CA PRO A 148 -30.23 -0.22 -18.63
C PRO A 148 -31.06 -1.17 -17.75
N ASP A 149 -32.19 -1.69 -18.24
CA ASP A 149 -33.02 -2.68 -17.57
C ASP A 149 -32.28 -3.99 -17.29
N MET A 150 -31.32 -4.38 -18.15
CA MET A 150 -30.60 -5.64 -17.99
C MET A 150 -29.61 -5.62 -16.82
N TYR A 151 -29.20 -4.44 -16.34
CA TYR A 151 -28.31 -4.30 -15.18
C TYR A 151 -28.95 -4.81 -13.87
N ALA A 152 -30.27 -4.98 -13.82
CA ALA A 152 -30.97 -5.53 -12.67
C ALA A 152 -30.85 -7.07 -12.55
N ARG A 153 -30.53 -7.79 -13.65
CA ARG A 153 -30.61 -9.27 -13.68
C ARG A 153 -29.57 -9.98 -12.80
N LYS A 154 -28.35 -9.44 -12.71
CA LYS A 154 -27.24 -9.98 -11.90
C LYS A 154 -26.63 -8.95 -10.96
N GLN A 155 -27.50 -8.07 -10.46
CA GLN A 155 -27.10 -6.98 -9.59
C GLN A 155 -26.56 -7.46 -8.24
N TRP A 156 -27.03 -8.60 -7.74
CA TRP A 156 -26.63 -9.14 -6.44
C TRP A 156 -25.24 -9.76 -6.48
N GLU A 157 -24.85 -10.41 -7.57
CA GLU A 157 -23.52 -10.97 -7.75
C GLU A 157 -22.47 -9.86 -7.85
N ALA A 158 -22.74 -8.83 -8.64
CA ALA A 158 -21.88 -7.64 -8.73
C ALA A 158 -21.81 -6.90 -7.38
N PHE A 159 -22.93 -6.75 -6.69
CA PHE A 159 -22.98 -6.14 -5.36
C PHE A 159 -22.16 -6.93 -4.33
N ALA A 160 -22.34 -8.25 -4.25
CA ALA A 160 -21.62 -9.11 -3.33
C ALA A 160 -20.10 -9.05 -3.57
N PHE A 161 -19.68 -9.00 -4.84
CA PHE A 161 -18.27 -8.83 -5.18
C PHE A 161 -17.72 -7.48 -4.72
N VAL A 162 -18.40 -6.37 -5.06
CA VAL A 162 -17.98 -5.01 -4.66
C VAL A 162 -17.91 -4.89 -3.13
N VAL A 163 -18.95 -5.36 -2.42
CA VAL A 163 -18.98 -5.31 -0.96
C VAL A 163 -17.87 -6.14 -0.34
N SER A 164 -17.68 -7.39 -0.77
CA SER A 164 -16.65 -8.27 -0.19
C SER A 164 -15.24 -7.71 -0.38
N MET A 165 -14.86 -7.34 -1.60
CA MET A 165 -13.52 -6.85 -1.90
C MET A 165 -13.22 -5.51 -1.20
N HIS A 166 -14.16 -4.56 -1.24
CA HIS A 166 -13.93 -3.27 -0.60
C HIS A 166 -14.01 -3.36 0.94
N THR A 167 -14.81 -4.25 1.50
CA THR A 167 -14.81 -4.49 2.96
C THR A 167 -13.44 -4.98 3.42
N VAL A 168 -12.84 -5.95 2.72
CA VAL A 168 -11.48 -6.42 3.02
C VAL A 168 -10.47 -5.27 2.92
N GLY A 169 -10.58 -4.44 1.88
CA GLY A 169 -9.72 -3.25 1.72
C GLY A 169 -9.87 -2.23 2.85
N VAL A 170 -11.09 -1.96 3.30
CA VAL A 170 -11.35 -1.03 4.42
C VAL A 170 -10.85 -1.60 5.76
N ILE A 171 -11.07 -2.89 6.02
CA ILE A 171 -10.54 -3.59 7.20
C ILE A 171 -9.01 -3.49 7.21
N TRP A 172 -8.37 -3.69 6.05
CA TRP A 172 -6.93 -3.54 5.92
C TRP A 172 -6.45 -2.13 6.30
N VAL A 173 -7.10 -1.10 5.77
CA VAL A 173 -6.82 0.30 6.10
C VAL A 173 -6.98 0.57 7.59
N PHE A 174 -8.03 0.03 8.22
CA PHE A 174 -8.26 0.20 9.66
C PHE A 174 -7.13 -0.42 10.50
N ILE A 175 -6.70 -1.64 10.17
CA ILE A 175 -5.65 -2.34 10.94
C ILE A 175 -4.30 -1.64 10.78
N ARG A 176 -3.90 -1.35 9.53
CA ARG A 176 -2.52 -0.92 9.19
C ARG A 176 -2.34 0.59 8.99
N GLN A 177 -3.41 1.37 8.89
CA GLN A 177 -3.37 2.80 8.53
C GLN A 177 -2.55 3.06 7.26
N ASP A 178 -2.87 2.31 6.19
CA ASP A 178 -2.14 2.33 4.93
C ASP A 178 -2.72 3.39 3.98
N LEU A 179 -1.98 4.48 3.75
CA LEU A 179 -2.42 5.58 2.90
C LEU A 179 -2.56 5.14 1.44
N THR A 180 -1.64 4.30 0.95
CA THR A 180 -1.68 3.83 -0.44
C THR A 180 -2.94 3.03 -0.72
N VAL A 181 -3.28 2.10 0.18
CA VAL A 181 -4.51 1.28 0.01
C VAL A 181 -5.76 2.14 0.12
N THR A 182 -5.72 3.18 0.96
CA THR A 182 -6.82 4.13 1.10
C THR A 182 -7.05 4.90 -0.20
N LEU A 183 -6.01 5.54 -0.74
CA LEU A 183 -6.11 6.32 -1.98
C LEU A 183 -6.43 5.44 -3.18
N GLY A 184 -5.78 4.28 -3.29
CA GLY A 184 -6.00 3.34 -4.38
C GLY A 184 -7.41 2.76 -4.35
N GLY A 185 -7.85 2.26 -3.20
CA GLY A 185 -9.22 1.73 -3.03
C GLY A 185 -10.28 2.79 -3.28
N PHE A 186 -10.10 4.00 -2.73
CA PHE A 186 -11.00 5.13 -2.98
C PHE A 186 -11.09 5.49 -4.47
N TRP A 187 -9.94 5.58 -5.16
CA TRP A 187 -9.92 5.90 -6.59
C TRP A 187 -10.62 4.84 -7.44
N LEU A 188 -10.40 3.56 -7.14
CA LEU A 188 -11.06 2.46 -7.84
C LEU A 188 -12.58 2.50 -7.62
N VAL A 189 -13.03 2.71 -6.38
CA VAL A 189 -14.47 2.88 -6.09
C VAL A 189 -15.06 4.06 -6.87
N LEU A 190 -14.40 5.22 -6.87
CA LEU A 190 -14.86 6.38 -7.64
C LEU A 190 -14.92 6.08 -9.13
N SER A 191 -13.95 5.35 -9.67
CA SER A 191 -13.92 5.00 -11.08
C SER A 191 -15.12 4.15 -11.49
N VAL A 192 -15.55 3.22 -10.63
CA VAL A 192 -16.76 2.40 -10.84
C VAL A 192 -18.03 3.23 -10.63
N MET A 193 -18.07 4.07 -9.59
CA MET A 193 -19.22 4.90 -9.24
C MET A 193 -19.58 5.91 -10.34
N LEU A 194 -18.57 6.51 -11.00
CA LEU A 194 -18.76 7.58 -11.97
C LEU A 194 -19.15 7.09 -13.38
N GLN A 195 -19.04 5.79 -13.65
CA GLN A 195 -19.49 5.20 -14.91
C GLN A 195 -20.99 4.86 -14.81
N ARG A 196 -21.78 5.23 -15.82
CA ARG A 196 -23.22 4.94 -15.91
C ARG A 196 -23.52 4.08 -17.14
N PRO A 197 -24.61 3.27 -17.13
CA PRO A 197 -25.56 3.01 -16.06
C PRO A 197 -25.03 1.96 -15.04
N LYS A 198 -25.65 1.93 -13.86
CA LYS A 198 -25.34 0.97 -12.77
C LYS A 198 -26.62 0.50 -12.11
N SER A 199 -26.61 -0.73 -11.59
CA SER A 199 -27.70 -1.20 -10.73
C SER A 199 -27.71 -0.41 -9.42
N ALA A 200 -28.91 -0.19 -8.88
CA ALA A 200 -29.10 0.53 -7.63
C ALA A 200 -28.24 0.00 -6.46
N PRO A 201 -28.16 -1.32 -6.18
CA PRO A 201 -27.38 -1.82 -5.05
C PRO A 201 -25.87 -1.62 -5.24
N VAL A 202 -25.34 -1.82 -6.45
CA VAL A 202 -23.91 -1.60 -6.74
C VAL A 202 -23.57 -0.12 -6.58
N PHE A 203 -24.43 0.78 -7.08
CA PHE A 203 -24.22 2.21 -6.93
C PHE A 203 -24.23 2.64 -5.46
N ALA A 204 -25.21 2.16 -4.67
CA ALA A 204 -25.27 2.42 -3.23
C ALA A 204 -24.01 1.92 -2.50
N ALA A 205 -23.57 0.70 -2.80
CA ALA A 205 -22.33 0.15 -2.22
C ALA A 205 -21.12 1.03 -2.54
N THR A 206 -20.97 1.47 -3.80
CA THR A 206 -19.84 2.33 -4.17
C THR A 206 -19.86 3.69 -3.44
N ILE A 207 -21.03 4.29 -3.18
CA ILE A 207 -21.11 5.51 -2.37
C ILE A 207 -20.63 5.24 -0.94
N VAL A 208 -21.12 4.16 -0.33
CA VAL A 208 -20.76 3.80 1.06
C VAL A 208 -19.25 3.62 1.17
N PHE A 209 -18.62 2.83 0.27
CA PHE A 209 -17.18 2.62 0.31
C PHE A 209 -16.37 3.86 -0.03
N ALA A 210 -16.86 4.74 -0.92
CA ALA A 210 -16.21 6.02 -1.21
C ALA A 210 -16.06 6.89 0.05
N VAL A 211 -17.04 6.83 0.95
CA VAL A 211 -16.98 7.53 2.25
C VAL A 211 -16.18 6.73 3.29
N LEU A 212 -16.33 5.40 3.33
CA LEU A 212 -15.65 4.57 4.34
C LEU A 212 -14.13 4.59 4.24
N TYR A 213 -13.55 4.60 3.04
CA TYR A 213 -12.08 4.64 2.90
C TYR A 213 -11.44 5.85 3.61
N PRO A 214 -11.78 7.11 3.29
CA PRO A 214 -11.21 8.26 3.98
C PRO A 214 -11.63 8.32 5.46
N LEU A 215 -12.88 7.96 5.78
CA LEU A 215 -13.38 8.01 7.16
C LEU A 215 -12.63 7.03 8.08
N THR A 216 -12.37 5.80 7.63
CA THR A 216 -11.64 4.81 8.42
C THR A 216 -10.17 5.17 8.60
N TYR A 217 -9.53 5.74 7.59
CA TYR A 217 -8.18 6.28 7.71
C TYR A 217 -8.10 7.40 8.75
N ILE A 218 -9.01 8.40 8.67
CA ILE A 218 -9.06 9.52 9.61
C ILE A 218 -9.36 9.04 11.03
N SER A 219 -10.34 8.15 11.19
CA SER A 219 -10.72 7.59 12.49
C SER A 219 -9.56 6.84 13.15
N ARG A 220 -8.82 6.03 12.37
CA ARG A 220 -7.63 5.32 12.86
C ARG A 220 -6.50 6.29 13.23
N MET A 221 -6.29 7.33 12.43
CA MET A 221 -5.30 8.38 12.71
C MET A 221 -5.64 9.14 13.99
N ALA A 222 -6.90 9.53 14.17
CA ALA A 222 -7.38 10.19 15.39
C ALA A 222 -7.15 9.28 16.60
N TRP A 223 -7.58 8.01 16.53
CA TRP A 223 -7.40 7.03 17.62
C TRP A 223 -5.93 6.90 18.07
N LYS A 224 -4.98 6.79 17.12
CA LYS A 224 -3.56 6.71 17.47
C LYS A 224 -3.03 7.99 18.11
N ARG A 225 -3.51 9.16 17.68
CA ARG A 225 -3.11 10.45 18.28
C ARG A 225 -3.63 10.58 19.71
N LEU A 226 -4.86 10.15 19.98
CA LEU A 226 -5.41 10.15 21.34
C LEU A 226 -4.64 9.19 22.25
N LYS A 227 -4.40 7.94 21.82
CA LYS A 227 -3.66 6.95 22.63
C LYS A 227 -2.23 7.40 22.96
N LYS A 228 -1.54 8.05 22.01
CA LYS A 228 -0.19 8.60 22.25
C LYS A 228 -0.18 9.69 23.33
N HIS A 229 -1.25 10.48 23.44
CA HIS A 229 -1.40 11.48 24.50
C HIS A 229 -1.61 10.85 25.88
N GLU A 230 -2.21 9.67 25.95
CA GLU A 230 -2.43 8.93 27.20
C GLU A 230 -1.14 8.21 27.67
N GLU A 231 -0.38 7.62 26.74
CA GLU A 231 0.89 6.94 27.05
C GLU A 231 1.99 7.92 27.53
N GLY A 232 1.98 9.18 27.07
CA GLY A 232 2.87 10.23 27.59
C GLY A 232 2.53 10.73 29.01
N ARG A 233 1.43 10.24 29.61
CA ARG A 233 0.96 10.65 30.94
C ARG A 233 1.37 9.70 32.06
N ILE A 234 1.93 8.54 31.70
CA ILE A 234 2.51 7.58 32.64
C ILE A 234 4.01 7.54 32.35
N ALA A 235 4.72 8.59 32.75
CA ALA A 235 6.16 8.49 32.93
C ALA A 235 6.38 7.50 34.07
N LEU A 236 7.03 6.36 33.81
CA LEU A 236 7.59 5.56 34.90
C LEU A 236 8.53 6.48 35.70
N PRO A 237 8.49 6.43 37.05
CA PRO A 237 9.56 7.01 37.84
C PRO A 237 10.89 6.48 37.29
N PRO A 238 11.92 7.32 37.13
CA PRO A 238 13.23 6.84 36.69
C PRO A 238 13.64 5.69 37.60
N ASP A 239 14.02 4.56 36.99
CA ASP A 239 14.57 3.42 37.73
C ASP A 239 15.78 3.92 38.51
N GLU A 240 15.97 3.46 39.75
CA GLU A 240 17.01 3.97 40.67
C GLU A 240 18.43 3.93 40.05
N GLU A 241 18.67 3.05 39.09
CA GLU A 241 19.91 2.97 38.31
C GLU A 241 20.13 4.18 37.37
N GLU A 242 19.09 4.72 36.75
CA GLU A 242 19.18 5.93 35.90
C GLU A 242 19.31 7.21 36.74
N ALA A 243 18.71 7.24 37.94
CA ALA A 243 18.88 8.34 38.88
C ALA A 243 20.33 8.44 39.37
N LEU A 244 20.94 7.28 39.70
CA LEU A 244 22.35 7.20 40.10
C LEU A 244 23.30 7.54 38.94
N ALA A 245 22.97 7.15 37.70
CA ALA A 245 23.77 7.50 36.52
C ALA A 245 23.70 9.00 36.19
N ALA A 246 22.54 9.64 36.37
CA ALA A 246 22.37 11.09 36.18
C ALA A 246 23.08 11.91 37.27
N GLU A 247 23.09 11.41 38.52
CA GLU A 247 23.80 12.05 39.63
C GLU A 247 25.32 11.93 39.48
N GLN A 248 25.81 10.78 39.00
CA GLN A 248 27.22 10.59 38.63
C GLN A 248 27.66 11.43 37.42
N ALA A 249 26.78 11.63 36.43
CA ALA A 249 27.08 12.49 35.28
C ALA A 249 27.13 13.98 35.65
N ASN A 250 26.37 14.42 36.65
CA ASN A 250 26.32 15.82 37.09
C ASN A 250 27.33 16.15 38.21
N GLY A 251 27.92 15.14 38.85
CA GLY A 251 28.88 15.29 39.95
C GLY A 251 30.35 15.50 39.55
N ASN A 252 30.71 15.35 38.27
CA ASN A 252 32.12 15.32 37.84
C ASN A 252 32.69 16.68 37.37
N GLY A 253 32.09 17.78 37.83
CA GLY A 253 32.39 19.14 37.36
C GLY A 253 33.38 19.99 38.17
N ASN A 254 33.93 19.50 39.29
CA ASN A 254 34.90 20.29 40.07
C ASN A 254 35.92 19.38 40.78
N GLY A 255 37.05 19.13 40.12
CA GLY A 255 38.27 18.62 40.74
C GLY A 255 39.40 19.65 40.58
N PRO A 256 40.07 20.09 41.66
CA PRO A 256 41.24 20.96 41.54
C PRO A 256 42.43 20.16 41.00
N SER A 257 42.98 20.62 39.87
CA SER A 257 44.19 20.07 39.27
C SER A 257 45.40 20.37 40.15
N GLN A 258 46.05 19.31 40.63
CA GLN A 258 47.33 19.35 41.32
C GLN A 258 48.43 19.16 40.26
N GLY A 259 49.35 20.12 40.15
CA GLY A 259 50.60 19.93 39.42
C GLY A 259 51.12 21.15 38.70
N ASP A 260 51.72 22.10 39.43
CA ASP A 260 52.78 22.98 38.93
C ASP A 260 53.67 23.36 40.13
N GLU A 261 54.70 22.55 40.38
CA GLU A 261 55.85 22.94 41.20
C GLU A 261 56.99 23.40 40.27
N PRO A 262 57.41 24.67 40.36
CA PRO A 262 58.73 25.08 39.88
C PRO A 262 59.66 25.46 41.05
N ASN A 263 60.72 24.66 41.18
CA ASN A 263 62.10 24.99 41.57
C ASN A 263 62.33 26.09 42.63
N VAL A 264 62.65 25.61 43.83
CA VAL A 264 63.00 26.40 45.01
C VAL A 264 64.48 26.15 45.34
N TRP A 265 65.29 27.19 45.11
CA TRP A 265 66.63 27.52 45.65
C TRP A 265 67.85 26.64 45.33
N ASN A 266 68.61 27.13 44.35
CA ASN A 266 70.07 27.00 44.25
C ASN A 266 70.68 28.10 45.15
N ASP A 267 71.20 27.74 46.32
CA ASP A 267 72.06 28.62 47.11
C ASP A 267 73.46 27.99 47.16
N GLY A 268 74.43 28.71 46.60
CA GLY A 268 75.82 28.31 46.57
C GLY A 268 76.63 29.06 47.61
N ARG A 269 77.48 28.34 48.35
CA ARG A 269 78.85 28.76 48.68
C ARG A 269 79.62 27.72 49.51
N ASN A 270 80.85 27.49 49.04
CA ASN A 270 82.12 27.22 49.74
C ASN A 270 82.10 26.80 51.22
#